data_AF-A0A2T4DUN0-F1
#
_entry.id   AF-A0A2T4DUN0-F1
#
_cell.length_a   1.000
_cell.length_b   1.000
_cell.length_c   1.000
_cell.angle_alpha   90.00
_cell.angle_beta   90.00
_cell.angle_gamma   90.00
#
_symmetry.space_group_name_H-M   'P 1'
#
loop_
_entity.id
_entity.type
_entity.pdbx_description
1 polymer ?
#
loop_
_entity_poly.entity_id
_entity_poly.type
_entity_poly.pdbx_seq_one_letter_code
_entity_poly.pdbx_strand_id
1 'polypeptide(L)'
;MALILSAGLFACKGSKKAADASKDSDQDKPVVVIKDDQPEITEPVERDTNTREDAKMRLDNYFNSIANASGNATAANRNINEAKALFASGDVPVFIVIHQSTDGTKDYDEPTTIKDYLNYLKDTGKNLNNIAAVKTNSSGKITELELIRK
;
A
#
# COMPACT_ATOMS: atom_id res chain seq x y z
N MET A 1 20.17 -0.64 50.32
CA MET A 1 21.57 -0.80 49.90
C MET A 1 21.53 -1.73 48.69
N ALA A 2 21.84 -1.35 47.45
CA ALA A 2 22.46 -0.17 46.90
C ALA A 2 21.81 0.15 45.53
N LEU A 3 21.73 1.45 45.24
CA LEU A 3 21.38 2.06 43.97
C LEU A 3 22.69 2.21 43.18
N ILE A 4 22.77 1.75 41.93
CA ILE A 4 23.90 2.09 41.05
C ILE A 4 23.35 2.64 39.73
N LEU A 5 23.38 3.96 39.64
CA LEU A 5 23.32 4.76 38.42
C LEU A 5 24.71 4.74 37.76
N SER A 6 24.78 4.44 36.47
CA SER A 6 25.99 4.68 35.66
C SER A 6 25.63 5.53 34.44
N ALA A 7 25.98 6.81 34.52
CA ALA A 7 26.00 7.75 33.41
C ALA A 7 27.40 7.77 32.79
N GLY A 8 27.49 7.77 31.46
CA GLY A 8 28.72 7.98 30.70
C GLY A 8 28.49 9.03 29.62
N LEU A 9 29.00 10.23 29.86
CA LEU A 9 29.10 11.34 28.91
C LEU A 9 30.49 11.26 28.24
N PHE A 10 30.55 11.29 26.91
CA PHE A 10 31.79 11.57 26.16
C PHE A 10 31.69 12.93 25.46
N ALA A 11 32.73 13.73 25.64
CA ALA A 11 32.85 15.13 25.23
C ALA A 11 33.86 15.34 24.09
N CYS A 12 33.49 16.25 23.19
CA CYS A 12 34.27 17.29 22.48
C CYS A 12 35.40 17.02 21.47
N LYS A 13 35.38 17.91 20.45
CA LYS A 13 36.50 18.57 19.74
C LYS A 13 37.09 17.77 18.57
N GLY A 14 37.03 18.16 17.30
CA GLY A 14 37.05 19.48 16.69
C GLY A 14 38.36 19.61 15.90
N SER A 15 38.31 19.66 14.57
CA SER A 15 39.33 20.35 13.76
C SER A 15 38.80 20.69 12.37
N LYS A 16 39.18 21.89 11.95
CA LYS A 16 38.76 22.71 10.82
C LYS A 16 40.05 23.02 10.06
N LYS A 17 40.10 22.87 8.73
CA LYS A 17 41.10 23.46 7.81
C LYS A 17 40.57 23.28 6.38
N ALA A 18 40.12 24.36 5.72
CA ALA A 18 40.88 25.23 4.81
C ALA A 18 41.22 24.47 3.51
N ALA A 19 40.48 24.64 2.40
CA ALA A 19 40.48 25.79 1.48
C ALA A 19 41.89 26.13 0.99
N ASP A 20 42.22 25.67 -0.21
CA ASP A 20 43.21 26.31 -1.09
C ASP A 20 42.72 26.20 -2.53
N ALA A 21 42.72 27.34 -3.20
CA ALA A 21 42.32 27.54 -4.57
C ALA A 21 43.43 28.36 -5.24
N SER A 22 44.01 27.85 -6.32
CA SER A 22 44.60 28.66 -7.39
C SER A 22 44.97 27.76 -8.58
N LYS A 23 44.38 28.00 -9.77
CA LYS A 23 45.00 28.60 -10.98
C LYS A 23 45.88 27.61 -11.79
N ASP A 24 45.86 27.51 -13.12
CA ASP A 24 45.21 28.20 -14.24
C ASP A 24 45.67 27.50 -15.54
N SER A 25 44.81 27.46 -16.59
CA SER A 25 45.16 27.49 -18.05
C SER A 25 45.99 26.33 -18.68
N ASP A 26 45.80 25.86 -19.92
CA ASP A 26 44.90 26.16 -21.05
C ASP A 26 45.10 25.08 -22.16
N GLN A 27 44.07 24.90 -23.01
CA GLN A 27 44.03 24.31 -24.39
C GLN A 27 44.41 22.84 -24.65
N ASP A 28 43.47 22.04 -25.18
CA ASP A 28 43.21 21.88 -26.63
C ASP A 28 42.13 20.79 -26.87
N LYS A 29 41.24 20.97 -27.85
CA LYS A 29 40.16 20.02 -28.22
C LYS A 29 40.58 19.24 -29.48
N PRO A 30 40.20 17.95 -29.63
CA PRO A 30 39.02 17.71 -30.46
C PRO A 30 38.10 16.56 -29.99
N VAL A 31 36.81 16.85 -30.06
CA VAL A 31 35.64 16.01 -30.40
C VAL A 31 35.67 14.51 -30.02
N VAL A 32 34.88 14.15 -29.02
CA VAL A 32 34.09 12.91 -29.02
C VAL A 32 32.65 13.26 -28.69
N VAL A 33 31.77 13.05 -29.68
CA VAL A 33 30.32 13.07 -29.50
C VAL A 33 29.95 11.84 -28.69
N ILE A 34 29.59 12.00 -27.43
CA ILE A 34 28.81 11.00 -26.71
C ILE A 34 27.47 11.66 -26.39
N LYS A 35 26.45 11.16 -27.09
CA LYS A 35 25.05 11.38 -26.76
C LYS A 35 24.90 10.92 -25.32
N ASP A 36 24.50 11.83 -24.45
CA ASP A 36 24.15 11.47 -23.07
C ASP A 36 22.84 10.68 -23.14
N ASP A 37 23.00 9.37 -23.36
CA ASP A 37 21.99 8.36 -23.07
C ASP A 37 21.75 8.44 -21.57
N GLN A 38 20.86 9.33 -21.15
CA GLN A 38 20.15 9.11 -19.91
C GLN A 38 19.28 7.87 -20.13
N PRO A 39 19.53 6.74 -19.43
CA PRO A 39 18.56 5.68 -19.40
C PRO A 39 17.31 6.25 -18.73
N GLU A 40 16.28 6.48 -19.53
CA GLU A 40 14.91 6.61 -19.07
C GLU A 40 14.63 5.38 -18.22
N ILE A 41 14.60 5.57 -16.90
CA ILE A 41 14.25 4.55 -15.92
C ILE A 41 12.77 4.23 -16.14
N THR A 42 12.50 3.38 -17.12
CA THR A 42 11.21 2.74 -17.34
C THR A 42 11.09 1.57 -16.37
N GLU A 43 10.97 1.87 -15.08
CA GLU A 43 10.57 0.90 -14.05
C GLU A 43 9.02 0.87 -13.89
N PRO A 44 8.41 -0.20 -13.34
CA PRO A 44 7.78 -1.30 -14.03
C PRO A 44 6.25 -1.23 -13.88
N VAL A 45 5.57 -0.38 -14.63
CA VAL A 45 4.13 -0.12 -14.43
C VAL A 45 3.25 -1.34 -14.76
N GLU A 46 3.69 -2.24 -15.65
CA GLU A 46 2.85 -3.33 -16.16
C GLU A 46 2.78 -4.58 -15.26
N ARG A 47 3.78 -4.84 -14.40
CA ARG A 47 3.72 -5.99 -13.48
C ARG A 47 2.78 -5.75 -12.31
N ASP A 48 2.68 -4.50 -11.86
CA ASP A 48 1.87 -4.15 -10.69
C ASP A 48 0.36 -4.21 -11.02
N THR A 49 -0.04 -3.69 -12.18
CA THR A 49 -1.45 -3.65 -12.60
C THR A 49 -2.08 -5.05 -12.72
N ASN A 50 -1.39 -5.99 -13.37
CA ASN A 50 -1.90 -7.36 -13.53
C ASN A 50 -2.12 -8.05 -12.17
N THR A 51 -1.21 -7.86 -11.21
CA THR A 51 -1.36 -8.45 -9.87
C THR A 51 -2.49 -7.82 -9.05
N ARG A 52 -2.78 -6.53 -9.25
CA ARG A 52 -3.89 -5.84 -8.58
C ARG A 52 -5.24 -6.25 -9.14
N GLU A 53 -5.37 -6.39 -10.45
CA GLU A 53 -6.61 -6.86 -11.07
C GLU A 53 -6.89 -8.33 -10.69
N ASP A 54 -5.85 -9.17 -10.63
CA ASP A 54 -5.97 -10.54 -10.08
C ASP A 54 -6.44 -10.53 -8.62
N ALA A 55 -5.88 -9.65 -7.78
CA ALA A 55 -6.29 -9.50 -6.40
C ALA A 55 -7.75 -9.04 -6.28
N LYS A 56 -8.19 -8.10 -7.11
CA LYS A 56 -9.59 -7.61 -7.17
C LYS A 56 -10.55 -8.74 -7.54
N MET A 57 -10.26 -9.50 -8.59
CA MET A 57 -11.09 -10.62 -9.02
C MET A 57 -11.19 -11.70 -7.93
N ARG A 58 -10.07 -12.09 -7.32
CA ARG A 58 -10.06 -13.07 -6.22
C ARG A 58 -10.88 -12.57 -5.03
N LEU A 59 -10.73 -11.29 -4.67
CA LEU A 59 -11.44 -10.71 -3.55
C LEU A 59 -12.95 -10.62 -3.80
N ASP A 60 -13.38 -10.24 -5.01
CA ASP A 60 -14.80 -10.21 -5.36
C ASP A 60 -15.41 -11.63 -5.30
N ASN A 61 -14.69 -12.64 -5.79
CA ASN A 61 -15.10 -14.04 -5.67
C ASN A 61 -15.29 -14.47 -4.21
N TYR A 62 -14.39 -14.07 -3.30
CA TYR A 62 -14.57 -14.32 -1.87
C TYR A 62 -15.77 -13.57 -1.30
N PHE A 63 -15.99 -12.30 -1.66
CA PHE A 63 -17.14 -11.54 -1.19
C PHE A 63 -18.46 -12.20 -1.58
N ASN A 64 -18.58 -12.63 -2.84
CA ASN A 64 -19.73 -13.37 -3.33
C ASN A 64 -19.88 -14.73 -2.61
N SER A 65 -18.78 -15.45 -2.41
CA SER A 65 -18.80 -16.77 -1.73
C SER A 65 -19.20 -16.67 -0.25
N ILE A 66 -18.78 -15.60 0.45
CA ILE A 66 -19.17 -15.35 1.84
C ILE A 66 -20.65 -14.98 1.92
N ALA A 67 -21.11 -14.06 1.06
CA ALA A 67 -22.50 -13.65 1.00
C ALA A 67 -23.44 -14.83 0.69
N ASN A 68 -23.09 -15.65 -0.31
CA ASN A 68 -23.88 -16.83 -0.71
C ASN A 68 -23.87 -17.95 0.34
N ALA A 69 -22.86 -18.01 1.21
CA ALA A 69 -22.79 -18.96 2.31
C ALA A 69 -23.54 -18.48 3.57
N SER A 70 -24.25 -17.34 3.51
CA SER A 70 -25.07 -16.86 4.62
C SER A 70 -26.09 -17.92 5.05
N GLY A 71 -26.24 -18.08 6.37
CA GLY A 71 -26.99 -19.20 6.97
C GLY A 71 -26.19 -20.50 7.16
N ASN A 72 -24.98 -20.61 6.59
CA ASN A 72 -24.03 -21.69 6.87
C ASN A 72 -22.75 -21.14 7.50
N ALA A 73 -22.75 -21.02 8.83
CA ALA A 73 -21.65 -20.40 9.59
C ALA A 73 -20.30 -21.07 9.32
N THR A 74 -20.26 -22.40 9.21
CA THR A 74 -19.01 -23.13 8.94
C THR A 74 -18.43 -22.77 7.58
N ALA A 75 -19.25 -22.80 6.52
CA ALA A 75 -18.81 -22.44 5.16
C ALA A 75 -18.40 -20.97 5.07
N ALA A 76 -19.22 -20.06 5.62
CA ALA A 76 -18.92 -18.63 5.61
C ALA A 76 -17.62 -18.31 6.38
N ASN A 77 -17.43 -18.87 7.58
CA ASN A 77 -16.23 -18.64 8.38
C ASN A 77 -14.96 -19.18 7.70
N ARG A 78 -15.06 -20.30 6.99
CA ARG A 78 -13.95 -20.79 6.15
C ARG A 78 -13.60 -19.77 5.08
N ASN A 79 -14.57 -19.30 4.30
CA ASN A 79 -14.35 -18.30 3.26
C ASN A 79 -13.78 -16.99 3.82
N ILE A 80 -14.25 -16.54 5.00
CA ILE A 80 -13.70 -15.36 5.70
C ILE A 80 -12.22 -15.56 6.03
N ASN A 81 -11.84 -16.71 6.59
CA ASN A 81 -10.45 -16.97 6.96
C ASN A 81 -9.51 -17.02 5.74
N GLU A 82 -9.98 -17.61 4.64
CA GLU A 82 -9.25 -17.62 3.37
C GLU A 82 -9.12 -16.20 2.79
N ALA A 83 -10.20 -15.42 2.76
CA ALA A 83 -10.18 -14.03 2.29
C ALA A 83 -9.25 -13.14 3.12
N LYS A 84 -9.27 -13.28 4.46
CA LYS A 84 -8.38 -12.54 5.38
C LYS A 84 -6.90 -12.74 5.07
N ALA A 85 -6.51 -13.90 4.51
CA ALA A 85 -5.13 -14.16 4.15
C ALA A 85 -4.62 -13.27 3.00
N LEU A 86 -5.51 -12.61 2.25
CA LEU A 86 -5.14 -11.63 1.22
C LEU A 86 -4.71 -10.28 1.82
N PHE A 87 -5.08 -10.00 3.06
CA PHE A 87 -4.87 -8.71 3.73
C PHE A 87 -3.62 -8.74 4.60
N ALA A 88 -3.03 -7.56 4.82
CA ALA A 88 -1.88 -7.39 5.72
C ALA A 88 -2.26 -7.64 7.18
N SER A 89 -3.51 -7.35 7.56
CA SER A 89 -4.09 -7.66 8.86
C SER A 89 -5.62 -7.66 8.80
N GLY A 90 -6.29 -8.06 9.89
CA GLY A 90 -7.75 -7.94 9.99
C GLY A 90 -8.26 -6.51 10.15
N ASP A 91 -7.37 -5.57 10.48
CA ASP A 91 -7.70 -4.17 10.76
C ASP A 91 -7.41 -3.26 9.55
N VAL A 92 -7.14 -3.85 8.37
CA VAL A 92 -6.98 -3.10 7.12
C VAL A 92 -8.24 -2.26 6.88
N PRO A 93 -8.09 -0.93 6.68
CA PRO A 93 -9.22 -0.04 6.48
C PRO A 93 -9.96 -0.35 5.18
N VAL A 94 -11.28 -0.31 5.26
CA VAL A 94 -12.20 -0.40 4.14
C VAL A 94 -12.99 0.89 4.05
N PHE A 95 -12.95 1.52 2.88
CA PHE A 95 -13.65 2.76 2.60
C PHE A 95 -14.78 2.51 1.60
N ILE A 96 -16.02 2.84 1.96
CA ILE A 96 -17.18 2.66 1.08
C ILE A 96 -17.56 4.03 0.53
N VAL A 97 -17.38 4.24 -0.77
CA VAL A 97 -17.76 5.47 -1.46
C VAL A 97 -19.28 5.56 -1.50
N ILE A 98 -19.83 6.63 -0.93
CA ILE A 98 -21.28 6.93 -0.93
C ILE A 98 -21.64 7.96 -1.99
N HIS A 99 -20.69 8.82 -2.38
CA HIS A 99 -20.87 9.82 -3.42
C HIS A 99 -19.53 10.17 -4.06
N GLN A 100 -19.55 10.49 -5.36
CA GLN A 100 -18.40 11.00 -6.09
C GLN A 100 -18.83 12.24 -6.87
N SER A 101 -18.22 13.38 -6.56
CA SER A 101 -18.46 14.66 -7.22
C SER A 101 -17.87 14.68 -8.64
N THR A 102 -18.33 15.60 -9.48
CA THR A 102 -17.87 15.75 -10.87
C THR A 102 -16.39 16.12 -10.99
N ASP A 103 -15.81 16.70 -9.94
CA ASP A 103 -14.38 17.02 -9.84
C ASP A 103 -13.51 15.84 -9.36
N GLY A 104 -14.14 14.68 -9.07
CA GLY A 104 -13.47 13.47 -8.60
C GLY A 104 -13.39 13.33 -7.08
N THR A 105 -13.85 14.32 -6.31
CA THR A 105 -13.89 14.24 -4.84
C THR A 105 -14.85 13.14 -4.38
N LYS A 106 -14.39 12.26 -3.48
CA LYS A 106 -15.18 11.13 -2.96
C LYS A 106 -15.60 11.39 -1.52
N ASP A 107 -16.87 11.13 -1.24
CA ASP A 107 -17.41 11.04 0.09
C ASP A 107 -17.51 9.57 0.49
N TYR A 108 -17.12 9.27 1.72
CA TYR A 108 -17.08 7.93 2.26
C TYR A 108 -18.08 7.77 3.40
N ASP A 109 -18.60 6.56 3.55
CA ASP A 109 -19.36 6.15 4.73
C ASP A 109 -18.46 6.10 5.98
N GLU A 110 -19.04 5.72 7.13
CA GLU A 110 -18.29 5.47 8.35
C GLU A 110 -17.12 4.49 8.10
N PRO A 111 -15.89 4.82 8.53
CA PRO A 111 -14.75 3.94 8.37
C PRO A 111 -14.99 2.57 9.01
N THR A 112 -14.60 1.50 8.31
CA THR A 112 -14.69 0.13 8.82
C THR A 112 -13.39 -0.65 8.55
N THR A 113 -13.31 -1.87 9.08
CA THR A 113 -12.18 -2.78 8.85
C THR A 113 -12.58 -3.94 7.95
N ILE A 114 -11.61 -4.60 7.31
CA ILE A 114 -11.91 -5.77 6.51
C ILE A 114 -12.53 -6.90 7.34
N LYS A 115 -12.10 -7.09 8.60
CA LYS A 115 -12.69 -8.07 9.50
C LYS A 115 -14.19 -7.83 9.68
N ASP A 116 -14.58 -6.57 9.91
CA ASP A 116 -15.97 -6.22 10.16
C ASP A 116 -16.79 -6.27 8.88
N TYR A 117 -16.24 -5.79 7.76
CA TYR A 117 -16.87 -5.87 6.44
C TYR A 117 -17.13 -7.31 5.99
N LEU A 118 -16.16 -8.22 6.17
CA LEU A 118 -16.34 -9.64 5.84
C LEU A 118 -17.44 -10.30 6.70
N ASN A 119 -17.54 -9.92 7.98
CA ASN A 119 -18.65 -10.39 8.82
C ASN A 119 -19.99 -9.78 8.40
N TYR A 120 -20.02 -8.51 8.02
CA TYR A 120 -21.21 -7.89 7.45
C TYR A 120 -21.71 -8.63 6.19
N LEU A 121 -20.83 -9.06 5.30
CA LEU A 121 -21.22 -9.87 4.13
C LEU A 121 -21.87 -11.20 4.54
N LYS A 122 -21.30 -11.89 5.54
CA LYS A 122 -21.85 -13.12 6.10
C LYS A 122 -23.24 -12.89 6.71
N ASP A 123 -23.36 -11.84 7.52
CA ASP A 123 -24.56 -11.56 8.31
C ASP A 123 -25.72 -11.06 7.43
N THR A 124 -25.42 -10.26 6.40
CA THR A 124 -26.43 -9.74 5.48
C THR A 124 -26.73 -10.66 4.30
N GLY A 125 -25.79 -11.54 3.94
CA GLY A 125 -25.87 -12.38 2.75
C GLY A 125 -25.87 -11.60 1.44
N LYS A 126 -25.37 -10.36 1.44
CA LYS A 126 -25.42 -9.47 0.26
C LYS A 126 -24.06 -8.85 -0.03
N ASN A 127 -23.55 -9.05 -1.24
CA ASN A 127 -22.41 -8.31 -1.77
C ASN A 127 -22.89 -7.10 -2.59
N LEU A 128 -23.17 -6.00 -1.90
CA LEU A 128 -23.76 -4.77 -2.45
C LEU A 128 -22.76 -3.82 -3.12
N ASN A 129 -21.46 -4.08 -2.97
CA ASN A 129 -20.41 -3.16 -3.43
C ASN A 129 -19.49 -3.85 -4.44
N ASN A 130 -18.98 -3.05 -5.37
CA ASN A 130 -17.86 -3.41 -6.24
C ASN A 130 -16.54 -2.97 -5.59
N ILE A 131 -15.44 -3.61 -5.96
CA ILE A 131 -14.11 -3.17 -5.57
C ILE A 131 -13.66 -2.06 -6.52
N ALA A 132 -13.54 -0.83 -6.01
CA ALA A 132 -13.11 0.34 -6.76
C ALA A 132 -11.58 0.39 -6.86
N ALA A 133 -10.89 0.23 -5.73
CA ALA A 133 -9.43 0.30 -5.67
C ALA A 133 -8.86 -0.60 -4.57
N VAL A 134 -7.61 -1.02 -4.77
CA VAL A 134 -6.85 -1.83 -3.81
C VAL A 134 -5.44 -1.28 -3.76
N LYS A 135 -4.91 -1.05 -2.54
CA LYS A 135 -3.49 -0.81 -2.32
C LYS A 135 -2.85 -2.04 -1.70
N THR A 136 -1.65 -2.36 -2.14
CA THR A 136 -0.87 -3.51 -1.66
C THR A 136 0.48 -3.09 -1.12
N ASN A 137 1.06 -3.89 -0.23
CA ASN A 137 2.45 -3.76 0.19
C ASN A 137 3.40 -4.53 -0.76
N SER A 138 4.71 -4.47 -0.49
CA SER A 138 5.74 -5.16 -1.27
C SER A 138 5.62 -6.69 -1.29
N SER A 139 4.85 -7.28 -0.35
CA SER A 139 4.55 -8.72 -0.32
C SER A 139 3.23 -9.07 -1.03
N GLY A 140 2.59 -8.10 -1.69
CA GLY A 140 1.31 -8.27 -2.38
C GLY A 140 0.09 -8.39 -1.45
N LYS A 141 0.24 -8.10 -0.16
CA LYS A 141 -0.89 -8.09 0.79
C LYS A 141 -1.64 -6.77 0.71
N ILE A 142 -2.96 -6.84 0.76
CA ILE A 142 -3.83 -5.65 0.72
C ILE A 142 -3.67 -4.85 2.02
N THR A 143 -3.41 -3.56 1.89
CA THR A 143 -3.24 -2.60 3.00
C THR A 143 -4.35 -1.56 3.06
N GLU A 144 -5.12 -1.39 1.99
CA GLU A 144 -6.30 -0.52 1.91
C GLU A 144 -7.24 -1.03 0.83
N LEU A 145 -8.55 -0.95 1.10
CA LEU A 145 -9.59 -1.36 0.15
C LEU A 145 -10.62 -0.23 -0.01
N GLU A 146 -10.88 0.16 -1.25
CA GLU A 146 -11.96 1.06 -1.59
C GLU A 146 -13.08 0.31 -2.31
N LEU A 147 -14.31 0.56 -1.86
CA LEU A 147 -15.52 -0.04 -2.37
C LEU A 147 -16.46 1.04 -2.92
N ILE A 148 -17.25 0.70 -3.91
CA ILE A 148 -18.29 1.58 -4.45
C ILE A 148 -19.58 0.80 -4.62
N ARG A 149 -20.73 1.44 -4.39
CA ARG A 149 -22.03 0.76 -4.53
C ARG A 149 -22.20 0.21 -5.95
N LYS A 150 -22.70 -1.03 -6.04
CA LYS A 150 -23.16 -1.64 -7.29
C LYS A 150 -24.35 -0.90 -7.88
#